data_AF-A0A9P3Z0G7-F1
#
_entry.id   AF-A0A9P3Z0G7-F1
#
_cell.length_a   1.000
_cell.length_b   1.000
_cell.length_c   1.000
_cell.angle_alpha   90.00
_cell.angle_beta   90.00
_cell.angle_gamma   90.00
#
_symmetry.space_group_name_H-M   'P 1'
#
loop_
_entity.id
_entity.type
_entity.pdbx_description
1 polymer ?
#
loop_
_entity_poly.entity_id
_entity_poly.type
_entity_poly.pdbx_seq_one_letter_code
_entity_poly.pdbx_strand_id
1 'polypeptide(L)'
;MSIYTVKLMTVAGEVDYSDYHVEKATFTDSGNSKEILFTPYNGRDPSFITSVILDDGDGNSINIPANFRLDVGNVVKFPKGTLKETDAQATPLILSGAPYLAMVRLRQAFLELAGDKPLYAQQKLPEPKDPFTAIHLLSSAREPQPFAKTWDGEYRVYHYNCAAQIIAIRSSDDAQAYLENFLYEVDSTEGEFWQFDNNCSIDRSGDFENSSPLIDNLVYQQMAQVTLTLQFVFQHYKKERWIDSATVKANEVTFHIKGA
;
A
#
# COMPACT_ATOMS: atom_id res chain seq x y z
N MET A 1 -0.93 -9.84 29.77
CA MET A 1 -1.57 -9.33 28.54
C MET A 1 -1.28 -7.85 28.49
N SER A 2 -0.51 -7.43 27.49
CA SER A 2 0.04 -6.08 27.33
C SER A 2 -0.60 -5.44 26.09
N ILE A 3 -0.74 -4.12 26.07
CA ILE A 3 -1.24 -3.38 24.90
C ILE A 3 -0.09 -2.47 24.44
N TYR A 4 0.26 -2.58 23.17
CA TYR A 4 1.29 -1.76 22.56
C TYR A 4 0.73 -1.03 21.34
N THR A 5 1.26 0.17 21.14
CA THR A 5 1.25 0.85 19.85
C THR A 5 2.44 0.36 19.05
N VAL A 6 2.18 -0.22 17.88
CA VAL A 6 3.18 -0.80 16.99
C VAL A 6 3.52 0.23 15.91
N LYS A 7 4.80 0.59 15.85
CA LYS A 7 5.35 1.62 14.96
C LYS A 7 6.37 1.01 14.02
N LEU A 8 6.32 1.38 12.75
CA LEU A 8 7.35 1.01 11.77
C LEU A 8 8.40 2.10 11.70
N MET A 9 9.67 1.74 11.84
CA MET A 9 10.76 2.70 11.96
C MET A 9 11.75 2.59 10.81
N THR A 10 12.09 3.74 10.25
CA THR A 10 13.23 3.96 9.36
C THR A 10 14.44 4.45 10.14
N VAL A 11 15.59 4.63 9.47
CA VAL A 11 16.76 5.28 10.05
C VAL A 11 16.52 6.73 10.50
N ALA A 12 15.56 7.41 9.88
CA ALA A 12 15.24 8.81 10.15
C ALA A 12 14.19 8.98 11.27
N GLY A 13 13.61 7.89 11.76
CA GLY A 13 12.51 7.89 12.70
C GLY A 13 11.33 7.06 12.21
N GLU A 14 10.14 7.33 12.72
CA GLU A 14 8.91 6.66 12.30
C GLU A 14 8.68 6.82 10.80
N VAL A 15 8.16 5.78 10.14
CA VAL A 15 7.88 5.83 8.71
C VAL A 15 6.86 6.93 8.41
N ASP A 16 7.13 7.72 7.38
CA ASP A 16 6.28 8.84 6.99
C ASP A 16 5.69 8.62 5.60
N TYR A 17 4.36 8.52 5.53
CA TYR A 17 3.55 8.58 4.32
C TYR A 17 2.12 9.01 4.67
N SER A 18 1.39 9.61 3.72
CA SER A 18 0.14 10.33 3.99
C SER A 18 -0.95 9.49 4.69
N ASP A 19 -0.96 8.18 4.48
CA ASP A 19 -1.96 7.26 5.05
C ASP A 19 -1.45 6.46 6.24
N TYR A 20 -0.21 6.69 6.66
CA TYR A 20 0.39 5.98 7.75
C TYR A 20 -0.34 6.28 9.06
N HIS A 21 -0.61 5.23 9.81
CA HIS A 21 -1.04 5.32 11.18
C HIS A 21 -0.46 4.15 11.97
N VAL A 22 -0.24 4.43 13.25
CA VAL A 22 0.20 3.43 14.20
C VAL A 22 -0.90 2.43 14.51
N GLU A 23 -0.51 1.17 14.67
CA GLU A 23 -1.45 0.09 14.95
C GLU A 23 -1.47 -0.24 16.44
N LYS A 24 -2.65 -0.34 17.06
CA LYS A 24 -2.78 -0.80 18.45
C LYS A 24 -2.99 -2.30 18.48
N ALA A 25 -2.13 -3.01 19.19
CA ALA A 25 -2.19 -4.46 19.28
C ALA A 25 -2.08 -4.95 20.72
N THR A 26 -2.82 -6.01 21.02
CA THR A 26 -2.75 -6.69 22.31
C THR A 26 -1.86 -7.91 22.22
N PHE A 27 -0.93 -8.06 23.17
CA PHE A 27 0.07 -9.11 23.23
C PHE A 27 -0.19 -10.09 24.38
N THR A 28 0.20 -11.33 24.13
CA THR A 28 0.19 -12.46 25.06
C THR A 28 1.57 -13.10 25.05
N ASP A 29 1.80 -14.09 25.91
CA ASP A 29 3.06 -14.85 25.94
C ASP A 29 3.40 -15.51 24.59
N SER A 30 2.38 -15.73 23.75
CA SER A 30 2.52 -16.26 22.39
C SER A 30 2.79 -15.20 21.30
N GLY A 31 2.83 -13.91 21.64
CA GLY A 31 2.92 -12.78 20.71
C GLY A 31 1.60 -12.03 20.55
N ASN A 32 1.51 -11.27 19.46
CA ASN A 32 0.31 -10.51 19.08
C ASN A 32 -0.94 -11.41 19.00
N SER A 33 -1.99 -11.06 19.72
CA SER A 33 -3.21 -11.86 19.89
C SER A 33 -4.11 -11.91 18.64
N LYS A 34 -4.04 -10.86 17.83
CA LYS A 34 -4.75 -10.68 16.56
C LYS A 34 -3.76 -10.24 15.49
N GLU A 35 -4.19 -10.35 14.24
CA GLU A 35 -3.47 -9.79 13.11
C GLU A 35 -3.26 -8.28 13.28
N ILE A 36 -2.06 -7.82 12.93
CA ILE A 36 -1.72 -6.40 12.80
C ILE A 36 -1.54 -6.14 11.31
N LEU A 37 -2.27 -5.17 10.77
CA LEU A 37 -2.29 -4.85 9.35
C LEU A 37 -2.18 -3.35 9.17
N PHE A 38 -1.06 -2.90 8.62
CA PHE A 38 -0.86 -1.48 8.30
C PHE A 38 -1.57 -1.11 7.00
N THR A 39 -1.87 0.17 6.82
CA THR A 39 -2.33 0.69 5.51
C THR A 39 -1.28 0.44 4.43
N PRO A 40 -1.72 0.21 3.17
CA PRO A 40 -0.80 0.13 2.06
C PRO A 40 0.10 1.36 1.98
N TYR A 41 1.40 1.12 1.74
CA TYR A 41 2.38 2.17 1.56
C TYR A 41 2.04 3.01 0.32
N ASN A 42 1.84 4.32 0.52
CA ASN A 42 1.49 5.27 -0.53
C ASN A 42 2.50 6.43 -0.66
N GLY A 43 3.72 6.25 -0.15
CA GLY A 43 4.81 7.20 -0.38
C GLY A 43 5.23 7.25 -1.85
N ARG A 44 5.98 8.29 -2.24
CA ARG A 44 6.53 8.41 -3.60
C ARG A 44 7.78 7.56 -3.78
N ASP A 45 8.70 7.65 -2.82
CA ASP A 45 9.95 6.90 -2.82
C ASP A 45 9.85 5.63 -1.97
N PRO A 46 10.66 4.60 -2.22
CA PRO A 46 10.74 3.43 -1.35
C PRO A 46 11.17 3.80 0.07
N SER A 47 10.60 3.13 1.07
CA SER A 47 11.02 3.29 2.47
C SER A 47 11.66 2.01 3.00
N PHE A 48 12.72 2.15 3.80
CA PHE A 48 13.43 1.02 4.40
C PHE A 48 13.15 0.96 5.89
N ILE A 49 12.46 -0.10 6.31
CA ILE A 49 12.14 -0.33 7.72
C ILE A 49 13.29 -1.09 8.37
N THR A 50 13.91 -0.44 9.36
CA THR A 50 15.05 -0.94 10.12
C THR A 50 14.67 -1.47 11.49
N SER A 51 13.50 -1.10 12.01
CA SER A 51 12.96 -1.71 13.22
C SER A 51 11.46 -1.55 13.37
N VAL A 52 10.90 -2.31 14.30
CA VAL A 52 9.52 -2.20 14.79
C VAL A 52 9.58 -1.84 16.26
N ILE A 53 8.91 -0.75 16.64
CA ILE A 53 8.80 -0.35 18.04
C ILE A 53 7.46 -0.78 18.60
N LEU A 54 7.48 -1.43 19.77
CA LEU A 54 6.32 -1.65 20.61
C LEU A 54 6.35 -0.63 21.75
N ASP A 55 5.43 0.32 21.74
CA ASP A 55 5.35 1.44 22.70
C ASP A 55 4.13 1.25 23.61
N ASP A 56 4.34 1.16 24.93
CA ASP A 56 3.27 0.96 25.91
C ASP A 56 2.50 2.24 26.25
N GLY A 57 3.01 3.41 25.83
CA GLY A 57 2.44 4.72 26.16
C GLY A 57 2.78 5.24 27.56
N ASP A 58 3.44 4.41 28.39
CA ASP A 58 3.89 4.74 29.76
C ASP A 58 5.40 5.06 29.79
N GLY A 59 6.02 5.19 28.62
CA GLY A 59 7.43 5.56 28.46
C GLY A 59 8.39 4.38 28.31
N ASN A 60 7.88 3.13 28.26
CA ASN A 60 8.70 1.98 27.88
C ASN A 60 8.47 1.63 26.42
N SER A 61 9.57 1.36 25.72
CA SER A 61 9.51 0.89 24.34
C SER A 61 10.44 -0.29 24.13
N ILE A 62 9.95 -1.26 23.36
CA ILE A 62 10.73 -2.42 22.93
C ILE A 62 11.07 -2.19 21.47
N ASN A 63 12.36 -2.15 21.16
CA ASN A 63 12.86 -1.97 19.80
C ASN A 63 13.29 -3.32 19.22
N ILE A 64 12.55 -3.81 18.23
CA ILE A 64 12.80 -5.08 17.57
C ILE A 64 13.41 -4.80 16.19
N PRO A 65 14.65 -5.24 15.90
CA PRO A 65 15.26 -5.03 14.59
C PRO A 65 14.39 -5.57 13.45
N ALA A 66 14.39 -4.88 12.31
CA ALA A 66 13.72 -5.29 11.09
C ALA A 66 14.60 -4.98 9.88
N ASN A 67 14.32 -5.63 8.74
CA ASN A 67 15.04 -5.33 7.51
C ASN A 67 14.16 -5.68 6.31
N PHE A 68 13.32 -4.74 5.92
CA PHE A 68 12.51 -4.86 4.73
C PHE A 68 12.28 -3.51 4.05
N ARG A 69 12.07 -3.57 2.74
CA ARG A 69 11.77 -2.43 1.88
C ARG A 69 10.27 -2.37 1.66
N LEU A 70 9.72 -1.17 1.71
CA LEU A 70 8.34 -0.83 1.36
C LEU A 70 8.35 -0.06 0.05
N ASP A 71 7.81 -0.70 -0.98
CA ASP A 71 7.49 -0.05 -2.23
C ASP A 71 6.00 0.31 -2.27
N VAL A 72 5.61 1.21 -3.18
CA VAL A 72 4.21 1.63 -3.32
C VAL A 72 3.27 0.43 -3.48
N GLY A 73 2.17 0.41 -2.73
CA GLY A 73 1.24 -0.71 -2.68
C GLY A 73 1.66 -1.85 -1.73
N ASN A 74 2.80 -1.78 -1.06
CA ASN A 74 3.17 -2.82 -0.08
C ASN A 74 2.30 -2.68 1.17
N VAL A 75 1.80 -3.80 1.68
CA VAL A 75 1.04 -3.87 2.93
C VAL A 75 1.81 -4.71 3.93
N VAL A 76 2.09 -4.12 5.10
CA VAL A 76 2.79 -4.82 6.18
C VAL A 76 1.77 -5.54 7.04
N LYS A 77 1.97 -6.84 7.20
CA LYS A 77 1.09 -7.71 8.00
C LYS A 77 1.90 -8.54 8.98
N PHE A 78 1.48 -8.53 10.24
CA PHE A 78 1.91 -9.50 11.24
C PHE A 78 0.75 -10.44 11.55
N PRO A 79 0.76 -11.68 11.03
CA PRO A 79 -0.22 -12.68 11.43
C PRO A 79 -0.19 -12.91 12.94
N LYS A 80 -1.27 -13.48 13.48
CA LYS A 80 -1.36 -13.80 14.92
C LYS A 80 -0.15 -14.61 15.40
N GLY A 81 0.47 -14.17 16.50
CA GLY A 81 1.60 -14.83 17.17
C GLY A 81 2.95 -14.72 16.45
N THR A 82 3.07 -13.88 15.43
CA THR A 82 4.31 -13.72 14.64
C THR A 82 5.20 -12.58 15.10
N LEU A 83 4.67 -11.65 15.88
CA LEU A 83 5.43 -10.56 16.51
C LEU A 83 5.38 -10.73 18.02
N LYS A 84 6.56 -10.75 18.65
CA LYS A 84 6.74 -10.97 20.10
C LYS A 84 7.71 -9.95 20.68
N GLU A 85 7.51 -9.63 21.95
CA GLU A 85 8.35 -8.71 22.73
C GLU A 85 9.83 -9.16 22.80
N THR A 86 10.10 -10.45 22.61
CA THR A 86 11.44 -11.05 22.71
C THR A 86 12.06 -11.43 21.37
N ASP A 87 11.44 -11.04 20.25
CA ASP A 87 11.97 -11.36 18.93
C ASP A 87 13.33 -10.68 18.71
N ALA A 88 14.31 -11.46 18.24
CA ALA A 88 15.59 -10.91 17.81
C ALA A 88 15.48 -10.11 16.50
N GLN A 89 14.45 -10.40 15.71
CA GLN A 89 14.15 -9.72 14.45
C GLN A 89 12.66 -9.87 14.09
N ALA A 90 12.02 -8.77 13.70
CA ALA A 90 10.65 -8.76 13.20
C ALA A 90 10.62 -9.22 11.73
N THR A 91 9.79 -10.22 11.43
CA THR A 91 9.62 -10.77 10.09
C THR A 91 8.15 -10.67 9.64
N PRO A 92 7.69 -9.50 9.19
CA PRO A 92 6.32 -9.37 8.67
C PRO A 92 6.12 -10.15 7.37
N LEU A 93 4.87 -10.46 7.10
CA LEU A 93 4.40 -10.79 5.77
C LEU A 93 4.16 -9.49 4.99
N ILE A 94 4.91 -9.28 3.91
CA ILE A 94 4.70 -8.14 3.00
C ILE A 94 3.79 -8.58 1.86
N LEU A 95 2.56 -8.09 1.86
CA LEU A 95 1.64 -8.29 0.75
C LEU A 95 1.97 -7.24 -0.32
N SER A 96 2.29 -7.70 -1.53
CA SER A 96 2.65 -6.84 -2.65
C SER A 96 2.09 -7.41 -3.94
N GLY A 97 1.94 -6.57 -4.96
CA GLY A 97 1.48 -6.99 -6.27
C GLY A 97 0.62 -5.94 -6.96
N ALA A 98 0.28 -6.24 -8.22
CA ALA A 98 -0.64 -5.44 -9.03
C ALA A 98 -1.96 -5.09 -8.30
N PRO A 99 -2.65 -6.01 -7.57
CA PRO A 99 -3.84 -5.68 -6.79
C PRO A 99 -3.70 -4.46 -5.88
N TYR A 100 -2.61 -4.43 -5.09
CA TYR A 100 -2.41 -3.44 -4.05
C TYR A 100 -1.92 -2.12 -4.62
N LEU A 101 -1.01 -2.17 -5.60
CA LEU A 101 -0.54 -0.98 -6.28
C LEU A 101 -1.70 -0.26 -7.00
N ALA A 102 -2.58 -0.99 -7.66
CA ALA A 102 -3.72 -0.39 -8.36
C ALA A 102 -4.63 0.39 -7.42
N MET A 103 -4.99 -0.19 -6.26
CA MET A 103 -5.79 0.51 -5.25
C MET A 103 -5.08 1.74 -4.69
N VAL A 104 -3.78 1.66 -4.42
CA VAL A 104 -3.00 2.82 -3.96
C VAL A 104 -2.96 3.93 -5.00
N ARG A 105 -2.74 3.60 -6.29
CA ARG A 105 -2.72 4.60 -7.37
C ARG A 105 -4.05 5.31 -7.50
N LEU A 106 -5.16 4.59 -7.47
CA LEU A 106 -6.46 5.24 -7.52
C LEU A 106 -6.68 6.15 -6.30
N ARG A 107 -6.31 5.70 -5.10
CA ARG A 107 -6.43 6.53 -3.89
C ARG A 107 -5.56 7.79 -3.95
N GLN A 108 -4.31 7.68 -4.44
CA GLN A 108 -3.43 8.83 -4.65
C GLN A 108 -4.02 9.82 -5.66
N ALA A 109 -4.63 9.35 -6.75
CA ALA A 109 -5.31 10.21 -7.71
C ALA A 109 -6.43 11.01 -7.06
N PHE A 110 -7.30 10.36 -6.27
CA PHE A 110 -8.35 11.07 -5.53
C PHE A 110 -7.80 12.10 -4.53
N LEU A 111 -6.69 11.76 -3.85
CA LEU A 111 -6.06 12.65 -2.88
C LEU A 111 -5.44 13.87 -3.54
N GLU A 112 -4.71 13.67 -4.62
CA GLU A 112 -3.91 14.73 -5.25
C GLU A 112 -4.73 15.57 -6.24
N LEU A 113 -5.71 14.98 -6.94
CA LEU A 113 -6.53 15.66 -7.93
C LEU A 113 -7.87 16.19 -7.38
N ALA A 114 -8.44 15.52 -6.37
CA ALA A 114 -9.76 15.86 -5.84
C ALA A 114 -9.76 16.18 -4.33
N GLY A 115 -8.60 16.12 -3.67
CA GLY A 115 -8.45 16.42 -2.24
C GLY A 115 -9.13 15.43 -1.29
N ASP A 116 -9.55 14.26 -1.79
CA ASP A 116 -10.32 13.27 -1.03
C ASP A 116 -9.47 12.09 -0.56
N LYS A 117 -9.91 11.40 0.49
CA LYS A 117 -9.19 10.28 1.10
C LYS A 117 -10.00 8.98 1.05
N PRO A 118 -10.20 8.35 -0.13
CA PRO A 118 -11.07 7.19 -0.31
C PRO A 118 -10.67 5.92 0.43
N LEU A 119 -11.48 5.46 1.37
CA LEU A 119 -11.19 4.27 2.18
C LEU A 119 -11.03 3.02 1.31
N TYR A 120 -10.19 2.07 1.74
CA TYR A 120 -10.21 0.75 1.12
C TYR A 120 -11.46 0.03 1.62
N ALA A 121 -12.32 -0.49 0.72
CA ALA A 121 -13.57 -1.17 1.10
C ALA A 121 -13.38 -2.49 1.88
N GLN A 122 -12.15 -2.82 2.26
CA GLN A 122 -11.80 -3.91 3.20
C GLN A 122 -11.68 -3.40 4.65
N GLN A 123 -11.71 -2.08 4.84
CA GLN A 123 -11.69 -1.41 6.15
C GLN A 123 -13.11 -1.20 6.66
N LYS A 124 -13.24 -0.91 7.96
CA LYS A 124 -14.53 -0.54 8.55
C LYS A 124 -15.03 0.75 7.90
N LEU A 125 -16.18 0.69 7.24
CA LEU A 125 -16.79 1.85 6.61
C LEU A 125 -17.28 2.87 7.67
N PRO A 126 -17.28 4.18 7.37
CA PRO A 126 -17.79 5.22 8.25
C PRO A 126 -19.27 5.04 8.56
N GLU A 127 -19.78 5.84 9.49
CA GLU A 127 -21.22 5.85 9.76
C GLU A 127 -22.00 6.42 8.58
N PRO A 128 -23.28 6.02 8.39
CA PRO A 128 -23.98 6.38 7.17
C PRO A 128 -24.28 7.84 6.88
N LYS A 129 -23.95 8.72 7.82
CA LYS A 129 -24.30 10.14 7.80
C LYS A 129 -23.16 11.02 7.29
N ASP A 130 -21.93 10.50 7.30
CA ASP A 130 -20.77 11.25 6.87
C ASP A 130 -20.47 10.94 5.40
N PRO A 131 -20.27 11.96 4.54
CA PRO A 131 -19.82 11.72 3.18
C PRO A 131 -18.48 11.00 3.16
N PHE A 132 -18.38 9.94 2.36
CA PHE A 132 -17.12 9.25 2.16
C PHE A 132 -17.01 8.64 0.76
N THR A 133 -15.77 8.40 0.36
CA THR A 133 -15.46 7.60 -0.83
C THR A 133 -14.81 6.30 -0.38
N ALA A 134 -15.11 5.21 -1.07
CA ALA A 134 -14.47 3.92 -0.88
C ALA A 134 -14.01 3.36 -2.24
N ILE A 135 -12.91 2.62 -2.22
CA ILE A 135 -12.38 1.94 -3.40
C ILE A 135 -12.31 0.44 -3.17
N HIS A 136 -12.66 -0.34 -4.19
CA HIS A 136 -12.61 -1.79 -4.13
C HIS A 136 -12.10 -2.40 -5.44
N LEU A 137 -11.14 -3.30 -5.32
CA LEU A 137 -10.60 -4.04 -6.46
C LEU A 137 -11.58 -5.12 -6.91
N LEU A 138 -12.05 -5.04 -8.15
CA LEU A 138 -12.88 -6.09 -8.78
C LEU A 138 -12.01 -7.18 -9.41
N SER A 139 -10.97 -6.77 -10.14
CA SER A 139 -10.07 -7.70 -10.83
C SER A 139 -8.70 -7.06 -11.01
N SER A 140 -7.68 -7.91 -11.14
CA SER A 140 -6.35 -7.46 -11.56
C SER A 140 -5.66 -8.54 -12.38
N ALA A 141 -4.86 -8.11 -13.32
CA ALA A 141 -4.03 -8.94 -14.17
C ALA A 141 -2.63 -8.34 -14.25
N ARG A 142 -1.64 -9.23 -14.36
CA ARG A 142 -0.26 -8.90 -14.63
C ARG A 142 0.19 -9.74 -15.80
N GLU A 143 0.91 -9.15 -16.74
CA GLU A 143 1.53 -9.93 -17.81
C GLU A 143 2.41 -11.06 -17.24
N PRO A 144 2.45 -12.22 -17.91
CA PRO A 144 3.17 -13.39 -17.40
C PRO A 144 4.68 -13.17 -17.38
N GLN A 145 5.20 -12.33 -18.29
CA GLN A 145 6.62 -12.02 -18.40
C GLN A 145 6.85 -10.53 -18.17
N PRO A 146 7.96 -10.15 -17.50
CA PRO A 146 8.33 -8.76 -17.36
C PRO A 146 8.84 -8.22 -18.70
N PHE A 147 8.41 -7.02 -19.09
CA PHE A 147 8.86 -6.36 -20.31
C PHE A 147 10.27 -5.76 -20.15
N ALA A 148 10.68 -5.45 -18.92
CA ALA A 148 12.02 -4.98 -18.61
C ALA A 148 12.58 -5.63 -17.34
N LYS A 149 13.91 -5.73 -17.29
CA LYS A 149 14.68 -6.22 -16.13
C LYS A 149 15.83 -5.26 -15.88
N THR A 150 15.85 -4.64 -14.71
CA THR A 150 16.90 -3.67 -14.33
C THR A 150 17.54 -4.06 -12.99
N TRP A 151 18.57 -3.31 -12.60
CA TRP A 151 19.31 -3.50 -11.36
C TRP A 151 19.35 -2.18 -10.59
N ASP A 152 18.98 -2.23 -9.32
CA ASP A 152 18.91 -1.08 -8.40
C ASP A 152 19.93 -1.22 -7.26
N GLY A 153 21.12 -1.72 -7.58
CA GLY A 153 22.23 -1.88 -6.61
C GLY A 153 22.15 -3.16 -5.76
N GLU A 154 21.09 -3.33 -4.98
CA GLU A 154 20.86 -4.53 -4.14
C GLU A 154 19.76 -5.46 -4.67
N TYR A 155 18.93 -4.96 -5.59
CA TYR A 155 17.72 -5.62 -6.04
C TYR A 155 17.72 -5.80 -7.54
N ARG A 156 17.26 -6.98 -7.96
CA ARG A 156 16.81 -7.17 -9.34
C ARG A 156 15.37 -6.68 -9.44
N VAL A 157 15.14 -5.77 -10.38
CA VAL A 157 13.83 -5.16 -10.58
C VAL A 157 13.21 -5.71 -11.86
N TYR A 158 12.01 -6.27 -11.74
CA TYR A 158 11.24 -6.79 -12.86
C TYR A 158 10.04 -5.89 -13.10
N HIS A 159 9.91 -5.36 -14.30
CA HIS A 159 8.85 -4.42 -14.67
C HIS A 159 7.78 -5.17 -15.45
N TYR A 160 6.54 -5.09 -14.99
CA TYR A 160 5.39 -5.77 -15.59
C TYR A 160 4.33 -4.75 -15.97
N ASN A 161 3.73 -4.91 -17.15
CA ASN A 161 2.47 -4.24 -17.44
C ASN A 161 1.36 -4.95 -16.68
N CYS A 162 0.51 -4.15 -16.05
CA CYS A 162 -0.61 -4.61 -15.28
C CYS A 162 -1.88 -3.89 -15.73
N ALA A 163 -3.00 -4.57 -15.52
CA ALA A 163 -4.32 -3.98 -15.64
C ALA A 163 -5.11 -4.29 -14.36
N ALA A 164 -5.99 -3.39 -13.96
CA ALA A 164 -6.91 -3.63 -12.86
C ALA A 164 -8.26 -2.98 -13.15
N GLN A 165 -9.32 -3.58 -12.63
CA GLN A 165 -10.63 -2.95 -12.56
C GLN A 165 -10.93 -2.66 -11.10
N ILE A 166 -11.23 -1.41 -10.81
CA ILE A 166 -11.51 -0.91 -9.47
C ILE A 166 -12.84 -0.18 -9.52
N ILE A 167 -13.66 -0.39 -8.52
CA ILE A 167 -14.87 0.40 -8.33
C ILE A 167 -14.60 1.51 -7.31
N ALA A 168 -14.92 2.74 -7.69
CA ALA A 168 -14.97 3.88 -6.79
C ALA A 168 -16.42 4.11 -6.40
N ILE A 169 -16.69 4.17 -5.10
CA ILE A 169 -18.03 4.31 -4.54
C ILE A 169 -18.04 5.58 -3.71
N ARG A 170 -18.95 6.49 -4.01
CA ARG A 170 -19.17 7.71 -3.24
C ARG A 170 -20.52 7.62 -2.54
N SER A 171 -20.51 7.89 -1.24
CA SER A 171 -21.71 8.06 -0.43
C SER A 171 -21.82 9.54 -0.07
N SER A 172 -22.74 10.25 -0.72
CA SER A 172 -23.02 11.67 -0.50
C SER A 172 -24.21 12.13 -1.35
N ASP A 173 -24.76 13.31 -1.05
CA ASP A 173 -25.85 13.89 -1.81
C ASP A 173 -25.44 14.31 -3.23
N ASP A 174 -24.15 14.57 -3.44
CA ASP A 174 -23.56 14.96 -4.73
C ASP A 174 -22.77 13.81 -5.39
N ALA A 175 -23.01 12.55 -4.98
CA ALA A 175 -22.12 11.43 -5.27
C ALA A 175 -21.78 11.26 -6.76
N GLN A 176 -22.78 11.33 -7.65
CA GLN A 176 -22.57 11.21 -9.09
C GLN A 176 -21.76 12.40 -9.63
N ALA A 177 -22.16 13.63 -9.29
CA ALA A 177 -21.48 14.85 -9.75
C ALA A 177 -20.02 14.89 -9.26
N TYR A 178 -19.77 14.43 -8.03
CA TYR A 178 -18.43 14.32 -7.47
C TYR A 178 -17.54 13.36 -8.28
N LEU A 179 -18.04 12.17 -8.59
CA LEU A 179 -17.28 11.18 -9.36
C LEU A 179 -17.11 11.60 -10.84
N GLU A 180 -18.08 12.30 -11.42
CA GLU A 180 -17.95 12.94 -12.74
C GLU A 180 -16.84 13.99 -12.74
N ASN A 181 -16.82 14.88 -11.74
CA ASN A 181 -15.76 15.87 -11.58
C ASN A 181 -14.39 15.24 -11.40
N PHE A 182 -14.26 14.17 -10.61
CA PHE A 182 -13.01 13.43 -10.49
C PHE A 182 -12.52 12.91 -11.85
N LEU A 183 -13.40 12.35 -12.70
CA LEU A 183 -13.00 11.92 -14.04
C LEU A 183 -12.58 13.08 -14.93
N TYR A 184 -13.27 14.23 -14.85
CA TYR A 184 -12.83 15.43 -15.56
C TYR A 184 -11.45 15.91 -15.12
N GLU A 185 -11.12 15.82 -13.82
CA GLU A 185 -9.78 16.15 -13.32
C GLU A 185 -8.72 15.14 -13.78
N VAL A 186 -9.05 13.84 -13.85
CA VAL A 186 -8.17 12.80 -14.40
C VAL A 186 -7.87 13.05 -15.88
N ASP A 187 -8.88 13.46 -16.66
CA ASP A 187 -8.77 13.77 -18.08
C ASP A 187 -8.21 15.19 -18.35
N SER A 188 -7.98 15.98 -17.29
CA SER A 188 -7.39 17.31 -17.41
C SER A 188 -5.89 17.24 -17.70
N THR A 189 -5.29 18.37 -18.09
CA THR A 189 -3.83 18.45 -18.26
C THR A 189 -3.06 18.11 -16.97
N GLU A 190 -3.58 18.51 -15.80
CA GLU A 190 -2.94 18.17 -14.51
C GLU A 190 -3.05 16.66 -14.24
N GLY A 191 -4.21 16.07 -14.57
CA GLY A 191 -4.44 14.63 -14.50
C GLY A 191 -3.53 13.84 -15.44
N GLU A 192 -3.34 14.28 -16.69
CA GLU A 192 -2.42 13.66 -17.65
C GLU A 192 -0.97 13.65 -17.13
N PHE A 193 -0.50 14.78 -16.58
CA PHE A 193 0.84 14.84 -15.98
C PHE A 193 0.95 13.92 -14.76
N TRP A 194 -0.07 13.92 -13.89
CA TRP A 194 -0.12 13.04 -12.73
C TRP A 194 -0.04 11.55 -13.13
N GLN A 195 -0.81 11.17 -14.15
CA GLN A 195 -0.86 9.81 -14.70
C GLN A 195 0.51 9.38 -15.27
N PHE A 196 1.15 10.28 -16.02
CA PHE A 196 2.49 10.06 -16.56
C PHE A 196 3.53 9.85 -15.44
N ASP A 197 3.58 10.76 -14.46
CA ASP A 197 4.53 10.71 -13.35
C ASP A 197 4.38 9.45 -12.49
N ASN A 198 3.15 8.93 -12.38
CA ASN A 198 2.84 7.73 -11.62
C ASN A 198 2.88 6.42 -12.43
N ASN A 199 3.24 6.49 -13.72
CA ASN A 199 3.23 5.36 -14.67
C ASN A 199 1.91 4.59 -14.63
N CYS A 200 0.80 5.32 -14.62
CA CYS A 200 -0.55 4.79 -14.47
C CYS A 200 -1.51 5.56 -15.37
N SER A 201 -2.32 4.84 -16.14
CA SER A 201 -3.46 5.36 -16.89
C SER A 201 -4.74 4.95 -16.15
N ILE A 202 -5.67 5.89 -15.97
CA ILE A 202 -6.97 5.68 -15.36
C ILE A 202 -8.03 6.04 -16.40
N ASP A 203 -8.89 5.08 -16.72
CA ASP A 203 -9.99 5.26 -17.68
C ASP A 203 -11.32 4.84 -17.07
N ARG A 204 -12.40 5.52 -17.45
CA ARG A 204 -13.76 5.05 -17.15
C ARG A 204 -14.07 3.82 -18.00
N SER A 205 -14.60 2.77 -17.36
CA SER A 205 -14.95 1.51 -18.02
C SER A 205 -16.39 1.04 -17.81
N GLY A 206 -17.19 1.79 -17.07
CA GLY A 206 -18.62 1.54 -16.86
C GLY A 206 -19.40 2.83 -16.62
N ASP A 207 -20.72 2.75 -16.66
CA ASP A 207 -21.60 3.87 -16.32
C ASP A 207 -21.69 4.10 -14.82
N PHE A 208 -22.20 5.28 -14.44
CA PHE A 208 -22.53 5.57 -13.06
C PHE A 208 -23.75 4.74 -12.64
N GLU A 209 -23.64 4.09 -11.49
CA GLU A 209 -24.73 3.29 -10.92
C GLU A 209 -25.05 3.77 -9.51
N ASN A 210 -26.33 3.77 -9.16
CA ASN A 210 -26.81 4.16 -7.82
C ASN A 210 -27.00 2.96 -6.89
N SER A 211 -26.39 1.83 -7.20
CA SER A 211 -26.45 0.58 -6.43
C SER A 211 -25.05 0.06 -6.21
N SER A 212 -24.71 -0.36 -4.98
CA SER A 212 -23.41 -0.99 -4.72
C SER A 212 -23.56 -2.30 -3.96
N PRO A 213 -23.15 -3.45 -4.55
CA PRO A 213 -23.30 -4.76 -3.89
C PRO A 213 -22.43 -4.90 -2.64
N LEU A 214 -21.46 -4.02 -2.44
CA LEU A 214 -20.57 -4.01 -1.27
C LEU A 214 -21.18 -3.30 -0.05
N ILE A 215 -22.19 -2.47 -0.26
CA ILE A 215 -22.82 -1.62 0.75
C ILE A 215 -24.32 -1.93 0.88
N ASP A 216 -24.82 -2.90 0.10
CA ASP A 216 -26.16 -3.43 0.19
C ASP A 216 -26.50 -3.86 1.63
N ASN A 217 -27.58 -3.27 2.17
CA ASN A 217 -28.10 -3.32 3.55
C ASN A 217 -27.73 -2.17 4.50
N LEU A 218 -26.95 -1.19 4.09
CA LEU A 218 -26.78 0.05 4.86
C LEU A 218 -27.67 1.14 4.26
N VAL A 219 -28.43 1.85 5.08
CA VAL A 219 -29.44 2.88 4.69
C VAL A 219 -28.74 4.16 4.17
N TYR A 220 -27.88 4.02 3.18
CA TYR A 220 -27.23 5.13 2.48
C TYR A 220 -28.16 5.58 1.36
N GLN A 221 -28.92 6.64 1.61
CA GLN A 221 -29.97 7.07 0.69
C GLN A 221 -29.44 7.76 -0.58
N GLN A 222 -28.16 8.12 -0.65
CA GLN A 222 -27.54 8.80 -1.80
C GLN A 222 -26.14 8.25 -2.05
N MET A 223 -26.03 7.41 -3.07
CA MET A 223 -24.80 6.72 -3.45
C MET A 223 -24.65 6.69 -4.96
N ALA A 224 -23.41 6.84 -5.44
CA ALA A 224 -23.03 6.56 -6.81
C ALA A 224 -21.75 5.73 -6.83
N GLN A 225 -21.62 4.86 -7.82
CA GLN A 225 -20.40 4.12 -8.08
C GLN A 225 -20.01 4.21 -9.55
N VAL A 226 -18.71 4.11 -9.82
CA VAL A 226 -18.16 4.04 -11.18
C VAL A 226 -17.05 3.00 -11.23
N THR A 227 -17.05 2.21 -12.31
CA THR A 227 -15.99 1.23 -12.56
C THR A 227 -14.89 1.87 -13.41
N LEU A 228 -13.67 1.86 -12.87
CA LEU A 228 -12.47 2.40 -13.47
C LEU A 228 -11.54 1.27 -13.89
N THR A 229 -10.92 1.41 -15.06
CA THR A 229 -9.84 0.54 -15.51
C THR A 229 -8.53 1.27 -15.33
N LEU A 230 -7.56 0.61 -14.71
CA LEU A 230 -6.21 1.10 -14.54
C LEU A 230 -5.26 0.27 -15.39
N GLN A 231 -4.37 0.93 -16.13
CA GLN A 231 -3.20 0.30 -16.76
C GLN A 231 -1.94 0.91 -16.15
N PHE A 232 -1.02 0.08 -15.66
CA PHE A 232 0.11 0.60 -14.90
C PHE A 232 1.31 -0.33 -14.93
N VAL A 233 2.48 0.22 -14.61
CA VAL A 233 3.71 -0.57 -14.44
C VAL A 233 3.86 -0.99 -12.99
N PHE A 234 3.95 -2.30 -12.74
CA PHE A 234 4.31 -2.85 -11.44
C PHE A 234 5.78 -3.28 -11.43
N GLN A 235 6.53 -2.77 -10.46
CA GLN A 235 7.92 -3.13 -10.23
C GLN A 235 8.01 -4.16 -9.12
N HIS A 236 8.48 -5.36 -9.46
CA HIS A 236 8.76 -6.40 -8.49
C HIS A 236 10.25 -6.42 -8.14
N TYR A 237 10.56 -6.07 -6.90
CA TYR A 237 11.91 -6.10 -6.35
C TYR A 237 12.22 -7.47 -5.76
N LYS A 238 13.22 -8.13 -6.32
CA LYS A 238 13.73 -9.41 -5.79
C LYS A 238 15.13 -9.19 -5.24
N LYS A 239 15.28 -9.38 -3.93
CA LYS A 239 16.60 -9.41 -3.29
C LYS A 239 17.34 -10.67 -3.75
N GLU A 240 18.43 -10.48 -4.49
CA GLU A 240 19.27 -11.57 -4.94
C GLU A 240 20.13 -12.05 -3.75
N ARG A 241 19.79 -13.22 -3.19
CA ARG A 241 20.41 -13.73 -1.95
C ARG A 241 21.74 -14.43 -2.16
N TRP A 242 22.32 -14.40 -3.37
CA TRP A 242 23.57 -15.08 -3.67
C TRP A 242 24.80 -14.20 -3.43
N ILE A 243 24.68 -12.87 -3.34
CA ILE A 243 25.80 -11.99 -2.97
C ILE A 243 25.75 -11.77 -1.45
N ASP A 244 26.81 -12.12 -0.74
CA ASP A 244 27.00 -11.93 0.69
C ASP A 244 27.56 -10.55 1.03
N SER A 245 28.58 -10.12 0.27
CA SER A 245 29.17 -8.77 0.37
C SER A 245 29.96 -8.43 -0.90
N ALA A 246 30.31 -7.16 -1.09
CA ALA A 246 31.24 -6.73 -2.14
C ALA A 246 32.29 -5.79 -1.55
N THR A 247 33.55 -6.00 -1.90
CA THR A 247 34.65 -5.10 -1.53
C THR A 247 35.23 -4.47 -2.78
N VAL A 248 35.36 -3.14 -2.78
CA VAL A 248 35.99 -2.40 -3.88
C VAL A 248 37.33 -1.86 -3.41
N LYS A 249 38.40 -2.23 -4.12
CA LYS A 249 39.75 -1.65 -4.00
C LYS A 249 40.09 -0.98 -5.32
N ALA A 250 41.15 -0.16 -5.35
CA ALA A 250 41.59 0.47 -6.59
C ALA A 250 41.83 -0.58 -7.68
N ASN A 251 41.02 -0.54 -8.74
CA ASN A 251 41.01 -1.46 -9.89
C ASN A 251 40.58 -2.91 -9.62
N GLU A 252 39.98 -3.22 -8.47
CA GLU A 252 39.53 -4.57 -8.14
C GLU A 252 38.17 -4.54 -7.45
N VAL A 253 37.24 -5.36 -7.95
CA VAL A 253 35.94 -5.61 -7.31
C VAL A 253 35.88 -7.08 -6.93
N THR A 254 35.79 -7.36 -5.63
CA THR A 254 35.61 -8.71 -5.09
C THR A 254 34.16 -8.89 -4.66
N PHE A 255 33.48 -9.89 -5.23
CA PHE A 255 32.16 -10.33 -4.77
C PHE A 255 32.33 -11.56 -3.87
N HIS A 256 31.76 -11.49 -2.67
CA HIS A 256 31.59 -12.66 -1.81
C HIS A 256 30.22 -13.27 -2.13
N ILE A 257 30.20 -14.51 -2.61
CA ILE A 257 28.97 -15.23 -2.97
C ILE A 257 28.60 -16.17 -1.83
N LYS A 258 27.35 -16.14 -1.36
CA LYS A 258 26.87 -17.05 -0.32
C LYS A 258 27.00 -18.50 -0.77
N GLY A 259 27.83 -19.27 -0.06
CA GLY A 259 28.04 -20.70 -0.29
C GLY A 259 29.08 -21.06 -1.35
N ALA A 260 29.90 -20.10 -1.80
CA ALA A 260 31.06 -20.32 -2.66
C ALA A 260 32.38 -20.26 -1.88
#